data_AF-A0AAX0X067-F1
#
_entry.id   AF-A0AAX0X067-F1
#
_cell.length_a   1.000
_cell.length_b   1.000
_cell.length_c   1.000
_cell.angle_alpha   90.00
_cell.angle_beta   90.00
_cell.angle_gamma   90.00
#
_symmetry.space_group_name_H-M   'P 1'
#
loop_
_entity.id
_entity.type
_entity.pdbx_description
1 polymer ?
#
loop_
_entity_poly.entity_id
_entity_poly.type
_entity_poly.pdbx_seq_one_letter_code
_entity_poly.pdbx_strand_id
1 'polypeptide(L)' 'MSHQYAAKIYVDDTIIANSSGDNVEQLYVWMLAKVNGSRGNIRGEIIENATQKIVRHFKKAAIE' A
#
# COMPACT_ATOMS: atom_id res chain seq x y z
N MET A 1 20.09 4.04 -5.33
CA MET A 1 19.11 3.33 -6.17
C MET A 1 17.74 3.91 -5.84
N SER A 2 17.09 4.59 -6.78
CA SER A 2 15.72 5.05 -6.58
C SER A 2 14.78 3.91 -6.98
N HIS A 3 13.99 3.41 -6.04
CA HIS A 3 12.99 2.40 -6.33
C HIS A 3 11.92 2.97 -7.28
N GLN A 4 11.46 2.19 -8.24
CA GLN A 4 10.46 2.64 -9.22
C GLN A 4 9.08 2.87 -8.60
N TYR A 5 8.71 2.12 -7.55
CA TYR A 5 7.40 2.21 -6.92
C TYR A 5 7.51 2.42 -5.40
N ALA A 6 6.49 3.06 -4.85
CA ALA A 6 6.31 3.33 -3.44
C ALA A 6 4.94 2.82 -2.98
N ALA A 7 4.95 1.92 -2.02
CA ALA A 7 3.81 1.35 -1.33
C ALA A 7 3.51 2.15 -0.06
N LYS A 8 2.25 2.55 0.15
CA LYS A 8 1.77 3.16 1.39
C LYS A 8 0.53 2.43 1.90
N ILE A 9 0.47 2.22 3.21
CA ILE A 9 -0.68 1.63 3.90
C ILE A 9 -1.19 2.65 4.90
N TYR A 10 -2.48 2.91 4.83
CA TYR A 10 -3.22 3.81 5.69
C TYR A 10 -4.24 3.02 6.50
N VAL A 11 -4.42 3.42 7.76
CA VAL A 11 -5.56 3.03 8.58
C VAL A 11 -6.30 4.30 8.90
N ASP A 12 -7.57 4.36 8.50
CA ASP A 12 -8.39 5.56 8.48
C ASP A 12 -7.73 6.65 7.60
N ASP A 13 -7.03 7.60 8.21
CA ASP A 13 -6.30 8.69 7.56
C ASP A 13 -4.80 8.75 7.93
N THR A 14 -4.30 7.74 8.67
CA THR A 14 -2.91 7.73 9.14
C THR A 14 -2.09 6.69 8.37
N ILE A 15 -0.92 7.08 7.86
CA ILE A 15 0.05 6.15 7.27
C ILE A 15 0.64 5.30 8.40
N ILE A 16 0.37 3.99 8.39
CA ILE A 16 0.92 3.05 9.37
C ILE A 16 2.18 2.34 8.86
N ALA A 17 2.36 2.28 7.54
CA ALA A 17 3.50 1.64 6.92
C ALA A 17 3.74 2.18 5.52
N ASN A 18 5.02 2.24 5.14
CA ASN A 18 5.43 2.51 3.77
C ASN A 18 6.56 1.55 3.39
N SER A 19 6.68 1.25 2.10
CA SER A 19 7.74 0.45 1.53
C SER A 19 8.03 0.93 0.12
N SER A 20 9.23 0.67 -0.39
CA SER A 20 9.60 1.04 -1.75
C SER A 20 10.20 -0.17 -2.44
N GLY A 21 9.96 -0.31 -3.75
CA GLY A 21 10.45 -1.45 -4.51
C GLY A 21 10.25 -1.27 -6.00
N ASP A 22 10.89 -2.12 -6.78
CA ASP A 22 10.87 -2.05 -8.25
C ASP A 22 9.82 -3.00 -8.85
N ASN A 23 9.17 -3.80 -8.00
CA ASN A 23 8.14 -4.75 -8.40
C ASN A 23 6.83 -4.49 -7.64
N VAL A 24 5.79 -4.09 -8.39
CA VAL A 24 4.44 -3.82 -7.88
C VAL A 24 3.82 -5.05 -7.21
N GLU A 25 4.05 -6.26 -7.72
CA GLU A 25 3.47 -7.48 -7.15
C GLU A 25 4.08 -7.80 -5.78
N GLN A 26 5.40 -7.66 -5.63
CA GLN A 26 6.07 -7.86 -4.34
C GLN A 26 5.59 -6.84 -3.31
N LEU A 27 5.45 -5.57 -3.71
CA LEU A 27 4.89 -4.53 -2.85
C LEU A 27 3.44 -4.82 -2.46
N TYR A 28 2.64 -5.34 -3.39
CA TYR A 28 1.24 -5.69 -3.14
C TYR A 28 1.12 -6.86 -2.16
N VAL A 29 1.90 -7.92 -2.35
CA VAL A 29 1.96 -9.06 -1.41
C VAL A 29 2.42 -8.61 -0.02
N TRP A 30 3.43 -7.74 0.05
CA TRP A 30 3.89 -7.16 1.31
C TRP A 30 2.78 -6.37 2.01
N MET A 31 2.00 -5.57 1.27
CA MET A 31 0.86 -4.85 1.86
C MET A 31 -0.18 -5.82 2.40
N LEU A 32 -0.57 -6.84 1.63
CA LEU A 32 -1.54 -7.84 2.05
C LEU A 32 -1.09 -8.56 3.32
N ALA A 33 0.19 -8.93 3.41
CA ALA A 33 0.78 -9.55 4.59
C ALA A 33 0.74 -8.60 5.81
N LYS A 34 0.99 -7.30 5.61
CA LYS A 34 0.93 -6.29 6.68
C LYS A 34 -0.48 -6.03 7.20
N VAL A 35 -1.48 -6.02 6.32
CA VAL A 35 -2.87 -5.76 6.69
C VAL A 35 -3.60 -7.03 7.15
N ASN A 36 -3.00 -8.20 6.95
CA ASN A 36 -3.55 -9.46 7.44
C ASN A 36 -3.53 -9.45 8.98
N GLY A 37 -4.71 -9.54 9.60
CA GLY A 37 -4.89 -9.42 11.05
C GLY A 37 -5.13 -7.98 11.56
N SER A 38 -4.97 -6.96 10.73
CA SER A 38 -5.37 -5.58 11.09
C SER A 38 -6.89 -5.40 10.97
N ARG A 39 -7.47 -4.67 11.93
CA ARG A 39 -8.89 -4.27 11.96
C ARG A 39 -8.99 -2.76 11.72
N GLY A 40 -10.10 -2.31 11.13
CA GLY A 40 -10.34 -0.90 10.81
C GLY A 40 -10.45 -0.62 9.31
N ASN A 41 -10.55 0.66 8.94
CA ASN A 41 -10.66 1.11 7.56
C ASN A 41 -9.28 1.16 6.91
N ILE A 42 -8.83 0.03 6.37
CA ILE A 42 -7.48 -0.10 5.81
C ILE A 42 -7.49 0.26 4.33
N ARG A 43 -6.55 1.11 3.93
CA ARG A 43 -6.33 1.52 2.55
C ARG A 43 -4.86 1.27 2.19
N GLY A 44 -4.59 0.67 1.04
CA GLY A 44 -3.24 0.50 0.52
C GLY A 44 -3.14 1.10 -0.86
N GLU A 45 -2.05 1.81 -1.15
CA GLU A 45 -1.81 2.47 -2.44
C GLU A 45 -0.36 2.28 -2.87
N ILE A 46 -0.15 1.83 -4.11
CA ILE A 46 1.15 1.73 -4.77
C ILE A 46 1.22 2.84 -5.81
N ILE A 47 2.23 3.69 -5.66
CA ILE A 47 2.49 4.86 -6.47
C ILE A 47 3.76 4.60 -7.28
N GLU A 48 3.73 4.87 -8.59
CA GLU A 48 4.94 4.89 -9.40
C GLU A 48 5.68 6.21 -9.17
N ASN A 49 6.95 6.16 -8.76
CA ASN A 49 7.73 7.35 -8.43
C ASN A 49 8.00 8.23 -9.67
N ALA A 50 8.12 7.64 -10.85
CA ALA A 50 8.40 8.35 -12.10
C ALA A 50 7.25 9.27 -12.53
N THR A 51 6.01 8.78 -12.45
CA THR A 51 4.81 9.53 -12.89
C THR A 51 3.98 10.07 -11.74
N GLN A 52 4.31 9.71 -10.49
CA GLN A 52 3.51 9.97 -9.29
C GLN A 52 2.07 9.44 -9.39
N LYS A 53 1.82 8.44 -10.24
CA LYS A 53 0.49 7.85 -10.45
C LYS A 53 0.28 6.65 -9.54
N ILE A 54 -0.94 6.50 -9.03
CA ILE A 54 -1.37 5.30 -8.32
C ILE A 54 -1.56 4.19 -9.36
N VAL A 55 -0.67 3.20 -9.35
CA VAL A 55 -0.74 2.04 -10.24
C VAL A 55 -1.60 0.92 -9.66
N ARG A 56 -1.75 0.88 -8.33
CA ARG A 56 -2.59 -0.10 -7.67
C ARG A 56 -3.07 0.43 -6.33
N HIS A 57 -4.31 0.15 -5.97
CA HIS A 57 -4.83 0.44 -4.65
C HIS A 57 -5.78 -0.66 -4.20
N PHE A 58 -5.94 -0.82 -2.89
CA PHE A 58 -6.99 -1.65 -2.30
C PHE A 58 -7.60 -0.94 -1.09
N LYS A 59 -8.87 -1.22 -0.83
CA LYS A 59 -9.56 -0.77 0.37
C LYS A 59 -10.19 -1.99 1.01
N LYS A 60 -9.80 -2.28 2.25
CA LYS A 60 -10.50 -3.24 3.10
C LYS A 60 -11.42 -2.43 3.99
N ALA A 61 -12.69 -2.34 3.58
CA ALA A 61 -13.72 -1.76 4.43
C ALA A 61 -13.88 -2.63 5.68
N ALA A 62 -14.06 -2.01 6.85
CA ALA A 62 -14.60 -2.72 7.98
C ALA A 62 -16.00 -3.21 7.56
N ILE A 63 -16.19 -4.52 7.56
CA ILE A 63 -17.55 -5.07 7.51
C ILE A 63 -18.11 -4.77 8.90
N GLU A 64 -19.11 -3.89 8.93
CA GLU A 64 -19.84 -3.48 10.13
C GLU A 64 -20.56 -4.67 10.78
#